data_AF-A0A1I5UE75-F1
#
_entry.id   AF-A0A1I5UE75-F1
#
_cell.length_a   1.000
_cell.length_b   1.000
_cell.length_c   1.000
_cell.angle_alpha   90.00
_cell.angle_beta   90.00
_cell.angle_gamma   90.00
#
_symmetry.space_group_name_H-M   'P 1'
#
loop_
_entity.id
_entity.type
_entity.pdbx_description
1 polymer ?
#
loop_
_entity_poly.entity_id
_entity_poly.type
_entity_poly.pdbx_seq_one_letter_code
_entity_poly.pdbx_strand_id
1 'polypeptide(L)'
;MQTYVWTLPTRIFHWMLVVYIVLMFLTSETESFLNIHAAFGYGVGILIIFRIFWGFIGPKYSKFAEWPLSIKEIIEFILNFSNTKKIYTGHNPAASFVMLGIIVTVLFATLTGILTYGIQEGRGVLSFLNSSFFKEMELFEEIHEFFANFLLLLVGMHIIGVIVDRLLHSKINTLSSMITGYKNIEADPASLNFFQKLFAVIMLLFAILIPLYATTFDSGLTSSRFVPVNYENEHSLFVDECSACHTLYPPFLLPTNSWKKLMATLQDHFGDDASLEKEDRISIEKFLLANSAGNSTKEAAFYITESLKGKKDIIAITKTPYWIGKHKNLDRDIFISSSIKSKANCKACHKDIEQGLIEDSSIKIPNSGV
;
A
#
# COMPACT_ATOMS: atom_id res chain seq x y z
N MET A 1 -16.17 -22.18 -37.10
CA MET A 1 -15.44 -23.16 -36.26
C MET A 1 -14.99 -22.46 -34.98
N GLN A 2 -14.82 -23.19 -33.87
CA GLN A 2 -14.35 -22.65 -32.59
C GLN A 2 -12.96 -23.21 -32.27
N THR A 3 -12.02 -22.34 -31.92
CA THR A 3 -10.66 -22.71 -31.51
C THR A 3 -10.45 -22.36 -30.04
N TYR A 4 -9.83 -23.27 -29.30
CA TYR A 4 -9.41 -23.04 -27.92
C TYR A 4 -8.13 -22.19 -27.91
N VAL A 5 -8.23 -20.92 -27.50
CA VAL A 5 -7.14 -19.94 -27.54
C VAL A 5 -6.57 -19.68 -26.15
N TRP A 6 -7.44 -19.35 -25.20
CA TRP A 6 -7.02 -19.02 -23.84
C TRP A 6 -7.12 -20.23 -22.94
N THR A 7 -5.98 -20.75 -22.51
CA THR A 7 -5.96 -21.91 -21.60
C THR A 7 -6.52 -21.58 -20.23
N LEU A 8 -7.04 -22.59 -19.52
CA LEU A 8 -7.62 -22.41 -18.19
C LEU A 8 -6.69 -21.67 -17.21
N PRO A 9 -5.37 -22.01 -17.09
CA PRO A 9 -4.45 -21.24 -16.26
C PRO A 9 -4.39 -19.75 -16.58
N THR A 10 -4.37 -19.40 -17.87
CA THR A 10 -4.35 -18.00 -18.33
C THR A 10 -5.62 -17.27 -17.88
N ARG A 11 -6.78 -17.93 -17.92
CA ARG A 11 -8.06 -17.33 -17.51
C ARG A 11 -8.15 -17.19 -15.99
N ILE A 12 -7.70 -18.19 -15.23
CA ILE A 12 -7.64 -18.11 -13.76
C ILE A 12 -6.72 -16.96 -13.33
N PHE A 13 -5.51 -16.88 -13.90
CA PHE A 13 -4.58 -15.76 -13.67
C PHE A 13 -5.26 -14.41 -13.93
N HIS A 14 -5.93 -14.26 -15.08
CA HIS A 14 -6.58 -13.00 -15.44
C HIS A 14 -7.64 -12.60 -14.41
N TRP A 15 -8.56 -13.50 -14.08
CA TRP A 15 -9.64 -13.19 -13.15
C TRP A 15 -9.15 -13.01 -11.71
N MET A 16 -8.12 -13.74 -11.28
CA MET A 16 -7.46 -13.48 -10.00
C MET A 16 -6.83 -12.09 -9.97
N LEU A 17 -6.11 -11.70 -11.03
CA LEU A 17 -5.50 -10.37 -11.11
C LEU A 17 -6.57 -9.27 -11.06
N VAL A 18 -7.69 -9.44 -11.77
CA VAL A 18 -8.84 -8.51 -11.72
C VAL A 18 -9.38 -8.40 -10.29
N VAL A 19 -9.65 -9.54 -9.63
CA VAL A 19 -10.17 -9.55 -8.25
C VAL A 19 -9.19 -8.87 -7.30
N TYR A 20 -7.89 -9.15 -7.40
CA TYR A 20 -6.89 -8.56 -6.49
C TYR A 20 -6.71 -7.05 -6.72
N ILE A 21 -6.71 -6.58 -7.97
CA ILE A 21 -6.69 -5.15 -8.27
C ILE A 21 -7.91 -4.45 -7.67
N VAL A 22 -9.11 -5.03 -7.80
CA VAL A 22 -10.33 -4.48 -7.19
C VAL A 22 -10.23 -4.45 -5.67
N LEU A 23 -9.78 -5.53 -5.04
CA LEU A 23 -9.61 -5.57 -3.58
C LEU A 23 -8.62 -4.50 -3.10
N MET A 24 -7.45 -4.38 -3.75
CA MET A 24 -6.44 -3.39 -3.39
C MET A 24 -6.93 -1.96 -3.58
N PHE A 25 -7.70 -1.69 -4.63
CA PHE A 25 -8.34 -0.39 -4.86
C PHE A 25 -9.37 -0.05 -3.78
N LEU A 26 -10.16 -1.03 -3.32
CA LEU A 26 -11.13 -0.80 -2.25
C LEU A 26 -10.47 -0.61 -0.88
N THR A 27 -9.26 -1.14 -0.68
CA THR A 27 -8.53 -1.02 0.58
C THR A 27 -7.50 0.11 0.61
N SER A 28 -7.23 0.80 -0.50
CA SER A 28 -6.15 1.80 -0.57
C SER A 28 -6.43 3.07 0.22
N GLU A 29 -7.70 3.45 0.39
CA GLU A 29 -8.09 4.69 1.06
C GLU A 29 -8.27 4.55 2.59
N THR A 30 -8.15 3.33 3.12
CA THR A 30 -8.44 3.05 4.53
C THR A 30 -7.20 2.49 5.21
N GLU A 31 -6.60 3.30 6.08
CA GLU A 31 -5.36 3.00 6.80
C GLU A 31 -5.43 1.68 7.59
N SER A 32 -6.59 1.35 8.18
CA SER A 32 -6.79 0.09 8.90
C SER A 32 -6.77 -1.15 7.99
N PHE A 33 -6.93 -0.98 6.68
CA PHE A 33 -6.85 -2.04 5.68
C PHE A 33 -5.49 -2.14 4.98
N LEU A 34 -4.49 -1.37 5.40
CA LEU A 34 -3.16 -1.37 4.80
C LEU A 34 -2.52 -2.77 4.75
N ASN A 35 -2.65 -3.57 5.81
CA ASN A 35 -2.14 -4.94 5.83
C ASN A 35 -2.86 -5.84 4.82
N ILE A 36 -4.15 -5.60 4.58
CA ILE A 36 -4.93 -6.33 3.57
C ILE A 36 -4.48 -5.90 2.17
N HIS A 37 -4.30 -4.60 1.94
CA HIS A 37 -3.77 -4.05 0.69
C HIS A 37 -2.41 -4.68 0.35
N ALA A 38 -1.46 -4.64 1.29
CA ALA A 38 -0.12 -5.21 1.13
C ALA A 38 -0.15 -6.73 0.91
N ALA A 39 -0.99 -7.47 1.64
CA ALA A 39 -1.15 -8.91 1.46
C ALA A 39 -1.56 -9.27 0.02
N PHE A 40 -2.59 -8.61 -0.52
CA PHE A 40 -2.99 -8.81 -1.91
C PHE A 40 -1.97 -8.26 -2.92
N GLY A 41 -1.18 -7.24 -2.54
CA GLY A 41 -0.01 -6.78 -3.29
C GLY A 41 1.04 -7.87 -3.51
N TYR A 42 1.36 -8.66 -2.47
CA TYR A 42 2.23 -9.85 -2.64
C TYR A 42 1.58 -10.90 -3.56
N GLY A 43 0.27 -11.12 -3.44
CA GLY A 43 -0.49 -11.99 -4.36
C GLY A 43 -0.36 -11.55 -5.83
N VAL A 44 -0.49 -10.25 -6.09
CA VAL A 44 -0.28 -9.66 -7.42
C VAL A 44 1.17 -9.82 -7.88
N GLY A 45 2.16 -9.66 -6.99
CA GLY A 45 3.56 -9.96 -7.30
C GLY A 45 3.78 -11.38 -7.79
N ILE A 46 3.18 -12.38 -7.11
CA ILE A 46 3.24 -13.78 -7.53
C ILE A 46 2.56 -13.98 -8.89
N LEU A 47 1.40 -13.35 -9.12
CA LEU A 47 0.70 -13.41 -10.41
C LEU A 47 1.52 -12.79 -11.54
N ILE A 48 2.22 -11.68 -11.31
CA ILE A 48 3.10 -11.06 -12.31
C ILE A 48 4.32 -11.94 -12.59
N ILE A 49 4.93 -12.51 -11.56
CA ILE A 49 6.01 -13.50 -11.73
C ILE A 49 5.50 -14.67 -12.59
N PHE A 50 4.34 -15.24 -12.24
CA PHE A 50 3.69 -16.27 -13.04
C PHE A 50 3.54 -15.81 -14.50
N ARG A 51 3.00 -14.62 -14.73
CA ARG A 51 2.71 -14.13 -16.08
C ARG A 51 3.97 -13.93 -16.92
N ILE A 52 5.03 -13.39 -16.33
CA ILE A 52 6.34 -13.20 -16.99
C ILE A 52 6.88 -14.55 -17.45
N PHE A 53 7.00 -15.52 -16.55
CA PHE A 53 7.46 -16.87 -16.91
C PHE A 53 6.52 -17.54 -17.92
N TRP A 54 5.20 -17.45 -17.70
CA TRP A 54 4.18 -17.99 -18.61
C TRP A 54 4.24 -17.37 -20.00
N GLY A 55 4.76 -16.14 -20.14
CA GLY A 55 5.03 -15.49 -21.41
C GLY A 55 6.20 -16.08 -22.20
N PHE A 56 7.05 -16.89 -21.58
CA PHE A 56 8.14 -17.61 -22.26
C PHE A 56 7.81 -19.10 -22.43
N ILE A 57 7.37 -19.75 -21.35
CA ILE A 57 7.18 -21.22 -21.32
C ILE A 57 5.74 -21.65 -21.57
N GLY A 58 4.78 -20.73 -21.64
CA GLY A 58 3.36 -21.03 -21.77
C GLY A 58 2.96 -21.61 -23.14
N PRO A 59 1.66 -21.90 -23.31
CA PRO A 59 1.09 -22.36 -24.58
C PRO A 59 1.19 -21.26 -25.65
N LYS A 60 1.11 -21.64 -26.93
CA LYS A 60 1.24 -20.78 -28.13
C LYS A 60 0.79 -19.34 -27.88
N TYR A 61 -0.51 -19.12 -27.71
CA TYR A 61 -1.10 -17.78 -27.58
C TYR A 61 -0.78 -17.00 -26.30
N SER A 62 -0.17 -17.63 -25.30
CA SER A 62 0.28 -16.95 -24.08
C SER A 62 1.72 -16.42 -24.18
N LYS A 63 2.49 -16.83 -25.21
CA LYS A 63 3.88 -16.41 -25.35
C LYS A 63 3.99 -14.97 -25.83
N PHE A 64 5.00 -14.24 -25.33
CA PHE A 64 5.31 -12.88 -25.79
C PHE A 64 5.77 -12.86 -27.26
N ALA A 65 6.35 -13.96 -27.75
CA ALA A 65 6.75 -14.09 -29.16
C ALA A 65 5.56 -14.03 -30.14
N GLU A 66 4.35 -14.33 -29.70
CA GLU A 66 3.13 -14.24 -30.52
C GLU A 66 2.52 -12.82 -30.51
N TRP A 67 3.09 -11.87 -29.76
CA TRP A 67 2.51 -10.54 -29.61
C TRP A 67 2.97 -9.64 -30.76
N PRO A 68 2.04 -9.07 -31.55
CA PRO A 68 2.36 -8.10 -32.58
C PRO A 68 2.81 -6.75 -31.97
N LEU A 69 4.07 -6.68 -31.55
CA LEU A 69 4.71 -5.52 -30.92
C LEU A 69 5.51 -4.68 -31.92
N SER A 70 4.94 -4.38 -33.08
CA SER A 70 5.53 -3.52 -34.09
C SER A 70 4.85 -2.15 -34.11
N ILE A 71 5.66 -1.08 -34.04
CA ILE A 71 5.15 0.31 -34.13
C ILE A 71 4.41 0.53 -35.47
N LYS A 72 4.91 -0.08 -36.55
CA LYS A 72 4.25 -0.01 -37.85
C LYS A 72 2.87 -0.69 -37.82
N GLU A 73 2.79 -1.86 -37.20
CA GLU A 73 1.54 -2.64 -37.12
C GLU A 73 0.49 -1.97 -36.24
N ILE A 74 0.88 -1.31 -35.14
CA ILE A 74 -0.09 -0.55 -34.32
C ILE A 74 -0.61 0.68 -35.06
N ILE A 75 0.23 1.41 -35.79
CA ILE A 75 -0.20 2.54 -36.62
C ILE A 75 -1.17 2.05 -37.71
N GLU A 76 -0.79 1.01 -38.44
CA GLU A 76 -1.66 0.41 -39.47
C GLU A 76 -2.98 -0.10 -38.90
N PHE A 77 -2.96 -0.70 -37.70
CA PHE A 77 -4.16 -1.17 -37.02
C PHE A 77 -5.08 -0.02 -36.61
N ILE A 78 -4.55 1.08 -36.10
CA ILE A 78 -5.33 2.27 -35.71
C ILE A 78 -5.93 2.94 -36.95
N LEU A 79 -5.16 3.11 -38.03
CA LEU A 79 -5.64 3.75 -39.26
C LEU A 79 -6.69 2.90 -39.99
N ASN A 80 -6.59 1.57 -39.91
CA ASN A 80 -7.51 0.64 -40.55
C ASN A 80 -8.47 -0.01 -39.56
N PHE A 81 -8.74 0.63 -38.43
CA PHE A 81 -9.47 0.02 -37.32
C PHE A 81 -10.91 -0.42 -37.69
N SER A 82 -11.53 0.27 -38.65
CA SER A 82 -12.86 -0.08 -39.19
C SER A 82 -12.82 -1.17 -40.27
N ASN A 83 -11.63 -1.55 -40.75
CA ASN A 83 -11.46 -2.50 -41.83
C ASN A 83 -11.31 -3.93 -41.28
N THR A 84 -12.39 -4.70 -41.37
CA THR A 84 -12.58 -6.00 -40.71
C THR A 84 -11.80 -7.17 -41.31
N LYS A 85 -10.85 -6.93 -42.24
CA LYS A 85 -10.20 -7.99 -43.03
C LYS A 85 -9.12 -8.78 -42.27
N LYS A 86 -8.46 -8.20 -41.25
CA LYS A 86 -7.35 -8.86 -40.53
C LYS A 86 -7.81 -9.35 -39.16
N ILE A 87 -8.01 -10.65 -39.04
CA ILE A 87 -8.46 -11.32 -37.80
C ILE A 87 -7.23 -11.76 -36.99
N TYR A 88 -7.14 -11.31 -35.74
CA TYR A 88 -6.07 -11.70 -34.82
C TYR A 88 -6.54 -12.82 -33.89
N THR A 89 -5.81 -13.94 -33.90
CA THR A 89 -6.14 -15.11 -33.08
C THR A 89 -5.89 -14.85 -31.60
N GLY A 90 -4.70 -14.35 -31.25
CA GLY A 90 -4.32 -13.93 -29.90
C GLY A 90 -4.70 -12.48 -29.61
N HIS A 91 -3.69 -11.66 -29.35
CA HIS A 91 -3.82 -10.21 -29.21
C HIS A 91 -3.72 -9.52 -30.57
N ASN A 92 -4.49 -8.45 -30.75
CA ASN A 92 -4.23 -7.48 -31.82
C ASN A 92 -3.08 -6.53 -31.40
N PRO A 93 -2.52 -5.70 -32.32
CA PRO A 93 -1.41 -4.80 -32.01
C PRO A 93 -1.72 -3.85 -30.84
N ALA A 94 -2.85 -3.16 -30.86
CA ALA A 94 -3.22 -2.23 -29.79
C ALA A 94 -3.34 -2.93 -28.42
N ALA A 95 -4.01 -4.08 -28.37
CA ALA A 95 -4.12 -4.89 -27.17
C ALA A 95 -2.75 -5.36 -26.68
N SER A 96 -1.82 -5.71 -27.58
CA SER A 96 -0.47 -6.16 -27.19
C SER A 96 0.31 -5.07 -26.47
N PHE A 97 0.25 -3.82 -26.95
CA PHE A 97 0.87 -2.69 -26.27
C PHE A 97 0.21 -2.36 -24.93
N VAL A 98 -1.12 -2.37 -24.86
CA VAL A 98 -1.83 -2.14 -23.58
C VAL A 98 -1.51 -3.23 -22.56
N MET A 99 -1.51 -4.50 -22.97
CA MET A 99 -1.18 -5.62 -22.09
C MET A 99 0.28 -5.59 -21.64
N LEU A 100 1.21 -5.19 -22.52
CA LEU A 100 2.61 -4.98 -22.14
C LEU A 100 2.74 -3.85 -21.12
N GLY A 101 2.05 -2.72 -21.35
CA GLY A 101 1.97 -1.61 -20.42
C GLY A 101 1.45 -2.05 -19.06
N ILE A 102 0.34 -2.80 -19.01
CA ILE A 102 -0.21 -3.32 -17.76
C ILE A 102 0.81 -4.21 -17.04
N ILE A 103 1.47 -5.15 -17.73
CA ILE A 103 2.46 -6.03 -17.09
C ILE A 103 3.61 -5.22 -16.49
N VAL A 104 4.15 -4.25 -17.23
CA VAL A 104 5.26 -3.41 -16.77
C VAL A 104 4.82 -2.53 -15.60
N THR A 105 3.67 -1.87 -15.71
CA THR A 105 3.13 -1.00 -14.67
C THR A 105 2.83 -1.77 -13.40
N VAL A 106 2.20 -2.95 -13.47
CA VAL A 106 1.91 -3.76 -12.27
C VAL A 106 3.21 -4.27 -11.65
N LEU A 107 4.22 -4.65 -12.44
CA LEU A 107 5.54 -5.02 -11.93
C LEU A 107 6.14 -3.88 -11.10
N PHE A 108 6.20 -2.67 -11.65
CA PHE A 108 6.78 -1.53 -10.94
C PHE A 108 5.93 -1.10 -9.75
N ALA A 109 4.60 -1.03 -9.87
CA ALA A 109 3.70 -0.76 -8.75
C ALA A 109 3.91 -1.75 -7.60
N THR A 110 4.08 -3.04 -7.91
CA THR A 110 4.32 -4.06 -6.89
C THR A 110 5.68 -3.86 -6.21
N LEU A 111 6.74 -3.65 -7.00
CA LEU A 111 8.09 -3.45 -6.46
C LEU A 111 8.17 -2.21 -5.57
N THR A 112 7.61 -1.09 -6.04
CA THR A 112 7.60 0.16 -5.27
C THR A 112 6.67 0.07 -4.08
N GLY A 113 5.53 -0.62 -4.17
CA GLY A 113 4.64 -0.85 -3.02
C GLY A 113 5.30 -1.66 -1.91
N ILE A 114 6.06 -2.71 -2.24
CA ILE A 114 6.84 -3.48 -1.25
C ILE A 114 7.94 -2.60 -0.62
N LEU A 115 8.56 -1.70 -1.40
CA LEU A 115 9.54 -0.74 -0.89
C LEU A 115 8.90 0.28 0.05
N THR A 116 7.79 0.92 -0.34
CA THR A 116 7.06 1.88 0.49
C THR A 116 6.61 1.23 1.80
N TYR A 117 6.00 0.05 1.73
CA TYR A 117 5.59 -0.69 2.93
C TYR A 117 6.77 -1.07 3.85
N GLY A 118 7.94 -1.38 3.27
CA GLY A 118 9.16 -1.63 4.03
C GLY A 118 9.81 -0.38 4.63
N ILE A 119 9.86 0.71 3.87
CA ILE A 119 10.63 1.91 4.20
C ILE A 119 9.83 2.89 5.03
N GLN A 120 8.60 3.19 4.65
CA GLN A 120 7.73 4.15 5.34
C GLN A 120 7.13 3.52 6.60
N GLU A 121 6.48 2.36 6.44
CA GLU A 121 5.76 1.70 7.54
C GLU A 121 6.66 0.82 8.41
N GLY A 122 7.89 0.52 7.95
CA GLY A 122 8.75 -0.43 8.66
C GLY A 122 8.18 -1.85 8.71
N ARG A 123 7.39 -2.25 7.71
CA ARG A 123 6.65 -3.52 7.70
C ARG A 123 7.08 -4.46 6.59
N GLY A 124 6.80 -5.74 6.79
CA GLY A 124 7.00 -6.77 5.79
C GLY A 124 8.46 -7.09 5.46
N VAL A 125 8.66 -7.73 4.30
CA VAL A 125 9.95 -8.37 3.95
C VAL A 125 11.10 -7.38 3.77
N LEU A 126 10.80 -6.10 3.51
CA LEU A 126 11.79 -5.02 3.35
C LEU A 126 11.81 -4.03 4.52
N SER A 127 11.20 -4.36 5.67
CA SER A 127 11.21 -3.53 6.89
C SER A 127 12.61 -3.11 7.35
N PHE A 128 13.64 -3.91 7.07
CA PHE A 128 15.02 -3.58 7.38
C PHE A 128 15.53 -2.33 6.62
N LEU A 129 14.92 -1.96 5.49
CA LEU A 129 15.27 -0.77 4.72
C LEU A 129 14.77 0.54 5.35
N ASN A 130 13.79 0.51 6.25
CA ASN A 130 13.30 1.70 6.97
C ASN A 130 14.44 2.46 7.68
N SER A 131 15.52 1.81 8.12
CA SER A 131 16.64 2.54 8.73
C SER A 131 17.56 3.25 7.71
N SER A 132 17.75 2.64 6.54
CA SER A 132 18.73 3.10 5.55
C SER A 132 18.15 4.06 4.52
N PHE A 133 16.86 3.93 4.21
CA PHE A 133 16.17 4.68 3.15
C PHE A 133 14.98 5.50 3.67
N PHE A 134 14.88 5.70 4.99
CA PHE A 134 13.76 6.39 5.62
C PHE A 134 13.54 7.81 5.10
N LYS A 135 14.62 8.51 4.73
CA LYS A 135 14.54 9.90 4.25
C LYS A 135 13.94 9.99 2.85
N GLU A 136 13.95 8.88 2.12
CA GLU A 136 13.43 8.72 0.78
C GLU A 136 12.01 8.11 0.77
N MET A 137 11.35 7.97 1.94
CA MET A 137 10.04 7.33 2.03
C MET A 137 8.98 7.96 1.10
N GLU A 138 8.89 9.30 1.06
CA GLU A 138 7.96 10.04 0.18
C GLU A 138 8.20 9.72 -1.31
N LEU A 139 9.47 9.57 -1.71
CA LEU A 139 9.79 9.24 -3.11
C LEU A 139 9.23 7.88 -3.51
N PHE A 140 9.35 6.86 -2.66
CA PHE A 140 8.85 5.53 -2.97
C PHE A 140 7.32 5.48 -2.99
N GLU A 141 6.67 6.19 -2.05
CA GLU A 141 5.23 6.41 -2.02
C GLU A 141 4.74 7.07 -3.32
N GLU A 142 5.31 8.20 -3.72
CA GLU A 142 4.95 8.92 -4.95
C GLU A 142 5.11 8.06 -6.21
N ILE A 143 6.20 7.28 -6.29
CA ILE A 143 6.42 6.37 -7.42
C ILE A 143 5.34 5.26 -7.43
N HIS A 144 5.00 4.70 -6.26
CA HIS A 144 3.93 3.71 -6.15
C HIS A 144 2.58 4.28 -6.59
N GLU A 145 2.21 5.46 -6.10
CA GLU A 145 0.96 6.14 -6.48
C GLU A 145 0.92 6.45 -7.97
N PHE A 146 2.03 6.87 -8.56
CA PHE A 146 2.12 7.10 -10.01
C PHE A 146 1.78 5.83 -10.80
N PHE A 147 2.43 4.69 -10.49
CA PHE A 147 2.16 3.44 -11.19
C PHE A 147 0.77 2.89 -10.89
N ALA A 148 0.25 3.06 -9.68
CA ALA A 148 -1.13 2.67 -9.33
C ALA A 148 -2.16 3.47 -10.14
N ASN A 149 -2.03 4.78 -10.23
CA ASN A 149 -2.92 5.62 -11.04
C ASN A 149 -2.77 5.33 -12.55
N PHE A 150 -1.54 5.15 -13.01
CA PHE A 150 -1.30 4.79 -14.41
C PHE A 150 -1.87 3.42 -14.76
N LEU A 151 -1.87 2.47 -13.82
CA LEU A 151 -2.54 1.17 -14.00
C LEU A 151 -4.05 1.35 -14.22
N LEU A 152 -4.72 2.18 -13.44
CA LEU A 152 -6.15 2.44 -13.59
C LEU A 152 -6.48 3.02 -14.98
N LEU A 153 -5.63 3.93 -15.49
CA LEU A 153 -5.75 4.43 -16.86
C LEU A 153 -5.65 3.30 -17.89
N LEU A 154 -4.64 2.43 -17.78
CA LEU A 154 -4.44 1.30 -18.70
C LEU A 154 -5.56 0.27 -18.62
N VAL A 155 -6.08 -0.01 -17.43
CA VAL A 155 -7.26 -0.88 -17.23
C VAL A 155 -8.49 -0.25 -17.90
N GLY A 156 -8.68 1.06 -17.77
CA GLY A 156 -9.74 1.79 -18.49
C GLY A 156 -9.61 1.64 -20.00
N MET A 157 -8.41 1.86 -20.55
CA MET A 157 -8.12 1.64 -21.98
C MET A 157 -8.38 0.19 -22.42
N HIS A 158 -7.99 -0.78 -21.59
CA HIS A 158 -8.23 -2.20 -21.85
C HIS A 158 -9.74 -2.50 -21.94
N ILE A 159 -10.53 -2.05 -20.97
CA ILE A 159 -11.98 -2.28 -20.95
C ILE A 159 -12.65 -1.61 -22.16
N ILE A 160 -12.27 -0.36 -22.48
CA ILE A 160 -12.76 0.33 -23.69
C ILE A 160 -12.44 -0.50 -24.94
N GLY A 161 -11.20 -0.98 -25.07
CA GLY A 161 -10.80 -1.83 -26.20
C GLY A 161 -11.64 -3.09 -26.33
N VAL A 162 -11.97 -3.75 -25.21
CA VAL A 162 -12.84 -4.94 -25.19
C VAL A 162 -14.28 -4.60 -25.58
N ILE A 163 -14.82 -3.47 -25.14
CA ILE A 163 -16.17 -3.01 -25.51
C ILE A 163 -16.22 -2.70 -27.00
N VAL A 164 -15.24 -1.97 -27.53
CA VAL A 164 -15.16 -1.63 -28.95
C VAL A 164 -15.03 -2.90 -29.81
N ASP A 165 -14.18 -3.85 -29.41
CA ASP A 165 -14.07 -5.13 -30.10
C ASP A 165 -15.38 -5.92 -30.06
N ARG A 166 -16.12 -5.86 -28.94
CA ARG A 166 -17.44 -6.49 -28.84
C ARG A 166 -18.45 -5.86 -29.80
N LEU A 167 -18.41 -4.54 -30.02
CA LEU A 167 -19.32 -3.84 -30.92
C LEU A 167 -18.99 -4.07 -32.40
N LEU A 168 -17.70 -4.02 -32.77
CA LEU A 168 -17.25 -4.11 -34.16
C LEU A 168 -17.00 -5.55 -34.63
N HIS A 169 -16.59 -6.43 -33.72
CA HIS A 169 -16.18 -7.80 -34.02
C HIS A 169 -16.91 -8.84 -33.16
N SER A 170 -18.18 -8.58 -32.83
CA SER A 170 -19.04 -9.43 -31.99
C SER A 170 -18.97 -10.93 -32.34
N LYS A 171 -18.82 -11.26 -33.64
CA LYS A 171 -18.74 -12.63 -34.17
C LYS A 171 -17.51 -13.42 -33.68
N ILE A 172 -16.42 -12.76 -33.30
CA ILE A 172 -15.17 -13.40 -32.83
C ILE A 172 -15.30 -13.94 -31.40
N ASN A 173 -16.23 -13.37 -30.60
CA ASN A 173 -16.45 -13.71 -29.19
C ASN A 173 -15.22 -13.48 -28.27
N THR A 174 -14.45 -12.42 -28.50
CA THR A 174 -13.27 -12.08 -27.69
C THR A 174 -13.57 -11.98 -26.19
N LEU A 175 -14.62 -11.25 -25.81
CA LEU A 175 -15.03 -11.11 -24.40
C LEU A 175 -15.36 -12.49 -23.78
N SER A 176 -16.22 -13.27 -24.43
CA SER A 176 -16.63 -14.59 -23.94
C SER A 176 -15.47 -15.57 -23.86
N SER A 177 -14.43 -15.40 -24.70
CA SER A 177 -13.24 -16.25 -24.70
C SER A 177 -12.44 -16.16 -23.39
N MET A 178 -12.58 -15.08 -22.60
CA MET A 178 -11.98 -14.98 -21.27
C MET A 178 -12.72 -15.78 -20.19
N ILE A 179 -13.90 -16.32 -20.51
CA ILE A 179 -14.64 -17.25 -19.65
C ILE A 179 -14.50 -18.67 -20.20
N THR A 180 -14.83 -18.87 -21.47
CA THR A 180 -14.87 -20.20 -22.10
C THR A 180 -13.51 -20.70 -22.55
N GLY A 181 -12.61 -19.80 -22.96
CA GLY A 181 -11.35 -20.11 -23.62
C GLY A 181 -11.43 -20.15 -25.14
N TYR A 182 -12.64 -20.11 -25.72
CA TYR A 182 -12.85 -20.35 -27.15
C TYR A 182 -13.14 -19.05 -27.91
N LYS A 183 -12.56 -18.92 -29.10
CA LYS A 183 -12.89 -17.89 -30.10
C LYS A 183 -13.49 -18.55 -31.35
N ASN A 184 -14.37 -17.82 -32.05
CA ASN A 184 -15.00 -18.30 -33.29
C ASN A 184 -14.10 -18.03 -34.52
N ILE A 185 -12.95 -18.69 -34.56
CA ILE A 185 -11.94 -18.54 -35.60
C ILE A 185 -11.36 -19.91 -35.95
N GLU A 186 -10.76 -20.01 -37.12
CA GLU A 186 -10.05 -21.22 -37.56
C GLU A 186 -8.56 -21.04 -37.30
N ALA A 187 -8.04 -21.75 -36.29
CA ALA A 187 -6.63 -21.73 -35.89
C ALA A 187 -6.30 -22.97 -35.04
N ASP A 188 -5.01 -23.23 -34.82
CA ASP A 188 -4.54 -24.35 -33.99
C ASP A 188 -4.98 -24.19 -32.53
N PRO A 189 -5.59 -25.19 -31.89
CA PRO A 189 -5.93 -25.11 -30.48
C PRO A 189 -4.67 -25.05 -29.60
N ALA A 190 -4.72 -24.23 -28.55
CA ALA A 190 -3.73 -24.26 -27.50
C ALA A 190 -3.79 -25.58 -26.73
N SER A 191 -2.63 -26.14 -26.41
CA SER A 191 -2.50 -27.33 -25.57
C SER A 191 -1.46 -27.10 -24.48
N LEU A 192 -1.60 -27.83 -23.37
CA LEU A 192 -0.69 -27.74 -22.23
C LEU A 192 0.03 -29.08 -22.04
N ASN A 193 1.36 -29.02 -21.93
CA ASN A 193 2.15 -30.16 -21.50
C ASN A 193 2.13 -30.32 -19.96
N PHE A 194 2.72 -31.41 -19.47
CA PHE A 194 2.75 -31.71 -18.04
C PHE A 194 3.44 -30.62 -17.20
N PHE A 195 4.61 -30.16 -17.65
CA PHE A 195 5.39 -29.13 -16.93
C PHE A 195 4.64 -27.79 -16.83
N GLN A 196 3.96 -27.38 -17.90
CA GLN A 196 3.13 -26.17 -17.90
C GLN A 196 1.96 -26.29 -16.92
N LYS A 197 1.30 -27.45 -16.85
CA LYS A 197 0.23 -27.69 -15.88
C LYS A 197 0.75 -27.62 -14.45
N LEU A 198 1.87 -28.29 -14.16
CA LEU A 198 2.48 -28.30 -12.84
C LEU A 198 2.90 -26.89 -12.40
N PHE A 199 3.62 -26.16 -13.25
CA PHE A 199 4.02 -24.78 -12.99
C PHE A 199 2.81 -23.88 -12.71
N ALA A 200 1.79 -23.96 -13.55
CA ALA A 200 0.57 -23.17 -13.36
C ALA A 200 -0.13 -23.48 -12.04
N VAL A 201 -0.28 -24.76 -11.69
CA VAL A 201 -0.94 -25.14 -10.43
C VAL A 201 -0.17 -24.63 -9.23
N ILE A 202 1.16 -24.82 -9.18
CA ILE A 202 1.99 -24.35 -8.06
C ILE A 202 1.89 -22.83 -7.91
N MET A 203 2.10 -22.08 -8.99
CA MET A 203 2.10 -20.63 -8.94
C MET A 203 0.73 -20.04 -8.59
N LEU A 204 -0.36 -20.60 -9.14
CA LEU A 204 -1.72 -20.15 -8.82
C LEU A 204 -2.11 -20.52 -7.38
N LEU A 205 -1.65 -21.67 -6.86
CA LEU A 205 -1.82 -22.00 -5.45
C LEU A 205 -1.07 -21.03 -4.55
N PHE A 206 0.17 -20.67 -4.85
CA PHE A 206 0.92 -19.66 -4.09
C PHE A 206 0.25 -18.28 -4.16
N ALA A 207 -0.24 -17.89 -5.34
CA ALA A 207 -0.97 -16.65 -5.51
C ALA A 207 -2.25 -16.59 -4.66
N ILE A 208 -2.84 -17.73 -4.28
CA ILE A 208 -4.00 -17.80 -3.37
C ILE A 208 -3.55 -17.89 -1.90
N LEU A 209 -2.63 -18.81 -1.60
CA LEU A 209 -2.30 -19.18 -0.22
C LEU A 209 -1.48 -18.09 0.50
N ILE A 210 -0.54 -17.44 -0.19
CA ILE A 210 0.32 -16.41 0.41
C ILE A 210 -0.47 -15.18 0.87
N PRO A 211 -1.32 -14.53 0.05
CA PRO A 211 -2.12 -13.39 0.54
C PRO A 211 -3.07 -13.81 1.66
N LEU A 212 -3.71 -14.99 1.58
CA LEU A 212 -4.59 -15.48 2.65
C LEU A 212 -3.84 -15.74 3.96
N TYR A 213 -2.63 -16.28 3.87
CA TYR A 213 -1.77 -16.46 5.02
C TYR A 213 -1.38 -15.11 5.63
N ALA A 214 -0.97 -14.14 4.81
CA ALA A 214 -0.56 -12.80 5.24
C ALA A 214 -1.69 -11.96 5.86
N THR A 215 -2.95 -12.18 5.46
CA THR A 215 -4.12 -11.53 6.09
C THR A 215 -4.56 -12.19 7.40
N THR A 216 -4.26 -13.48 7.57
CA THR A 216 -4.75 -14.27 8.72
C THR A 216 -3.74 -14.33 9.87
N PHE A 217 -2.45 -14.38 9.53
CA PHE A 217 -1.37 -14.57 10.48
C PHE A 217 -0.42 -13.38 10.49
N ASP A 218 -0.03 -12.95 11.68
CA ASP A 218 1.11 -12.06 11.83
C ASP A 218 2.37 -12.80 11.38
N SER A 219 2.96 -12.32 10.29
CA SER A 219 4.03 -13.01 9.58
C SER A 219 5.02 -11.97 9.06
N GLY A 220 6.23 -12.42 8.70
CA GLY A 220 7.24 -11.53 8.12
C GLY A 220 6.82 -10.79 6.83
N LEU A 221 5.66 -11.12 6.26
CA LEU A 221 5.06 -10.40 5.13
C LEU A 221 4.37 -9.10 5.55
N THR A 222 3.83 -9.02 6.76
CA THR A 222 2.98 -7.90 7.24
C THR A 222 3.37 -7.37 8.63
N SER A 223 4.25 -8.06 9.35
CA SER A 223 4.71 -7.69 10.69
C SER A 223 5.46 -6.36 10.68
N SER A 224 5.26 -5.55 11.73
CA SER A 224 6.05 -4.33 11.96
C SER A 224 7.38 -4.65 12.62
N ARG A 225 8.43 -3.91 12.25
CA ARG A 225 9.71 -3.91 12.98
C ARG A 225 9.63 -3.14 14.30
N PHE A 226 8.62 -2.28 14.47
CA PHE A 226 8.45 -1.49 15.67
C PHE A 226 7.81 -2.34 16.76
N VAL A 227 8.50 -2.41 17.89
CA VAL A 227 8.06 -3.18 19.07
C VAL A 227 7.58 -2.25 20.17
N PRO A 228 6.67 -2.70 21.05
CA PRO A 228 6.29 -1.97 22.25
C PRO A 228 7.51 -1.60 23.09
N VAL A 229 7.56 -0.34 23.53
CA VAL A 229 8.57 0.17 24.45
C VAL A 229 8.00 0.15 25.86
N ASN A 230 8.74 -0.41 26.81
CA ASN A 230 8.40 -0.31 28.23
C ASN A 230 9.08 0.93 28.82
N TYR A 231 8.42 2.09 28.72
CA TYR A 231 8.97 3.35 29.22
C TYR A 231 9.23 3.36 30.74
N GLU A 232 8.52 2.53 31.51
CA GLU A 232 8.76 2.40 32.95
C GLU A 232 10.17 1.84 33.23
N ASN A 233 10.55 0.82 32.45
CA ASN A 233 11.89 0.23 32.54
C ASN A 233 12.98 1.14 31.95
N GLU A 234 12.65 1.91 30.91
CA GLU A 234 13.59 2.83 30.25
C GLU A 234 13.85 4.08 31.10
N HIS A 235 12.80 4.66 31.71
CA HIS A 235 12.88 5.87 32.52
C HIS A 235 11.61 6.08 33.38
N SER A 236 11.53 5.47 34.56
CA SER A 236 10.35 5.54 35.45
C SER A 236 9.89 6.97 35.77
N LEU A 237 10.82 7.89 36.10
CA LEU A 237 10.49 9.30 36.37
C LEU A 237 9.76 9.99 35.20
N PHE A 238 10.00 9.56 33.96
CA PHE A 238 9.31 10.13 32.80
C PHE A 238 7.87 9.63 32.77
N VAL A 239 7.64 8.36 33.08
CA VAL A 239 6.29 7.79 33.17
C VAL A 239 5.55 8.43 34.34
N ASP A 240 6.13 8.43 35.54
CA ASP A 240 5.50 8.97 36.75
C ASP A 240 5.06 10.42 36.57
N GLU A 241 5.95 11.29 36.06
CA GLU A 241 5.65 12.72 35.93
C GLU A 241 4.83 13.05 34.67
N CYS A 242 5.13 12.45 33.51
CA CYS A 242 4.48 12.82 32.25
C CYS A 242 3.18 12.06 31.94
N SER A 243 2.81 11.04 32.73
CA SER A 243 1.53 10.33 32.60
C SER A 243 0.50 10.64 33.69
N ALA A 244 0.87 11.43 34.71
CA ALA A 244 0.01 11.74 35.85
C ALA A 244 -1.32 12.44 35.47
N CYS A 245 -1.27 13.34 34.48
CA CYS A 245 -2.41 14.18 34.11
C CYS A 245 -3.02 13.84 32.74
N HIS A 246 -2.25 13.28 31.81
CA HIS A 246 -2.68 12.99 30.44
C HIS A 246 -2.01 11.72 29.92
N THR A 247 -2.43 11.27 28.72
CA THR A 247 -1.79 10.15 28.01
C THR A 247 -0.27 10.33 27.97
N LEU A 248 0.48 9.26 28.25
CA LEU A 248 1.93 9.28 28.07
C LEU A 248 2.25 9.41 26.57
N TYR A 249 2.80 10.55 26.17
CA TYR A 249 3.15 10.79 24.77
C TYR A 249 4.56 10.27 24.48
N PRO A 250 4.74 9.43 23.44
CA PRO A 250 6.05 9.01 22.99
C PRO A 250 6.96 10.20 22.64
N PRO A 251 8.24 10.17 23.04
CA PRO A 251 9.17 11.27 22.77
C PRO A 251 9.32 11.61 21.29
N PHE A 252 9.10 10.65 20.37
CA PHE A 252 9.21 10.89 18.93
C PHE A 252 8.09 11.78 18.36
N LEU A 253 7.08 12.16 19.14
CA LEU A 253 5.97 13.02 18.70
C LEU A 253 6.29 14.51 18.74
N LEU A 254 7.48 14.91 19.19
CA LEU A 254 7.96 16.30 19.05
C LEU A 254 9.46 16.34 18.71
N PRO A 255 9.90 17.35 17.95
CA PRO A 255 11.32 17.60 17.73
C PRO A 255 12.05 18.06 19.00
N THR A 256 13.37 17.93 19.00
CA THR A 256 14.27 18.33 20.10
C THR A 256 13.99 19.75 20.63
N ASN A 257 13.79 20.73 19.74
CA ASN A 257 13.57 22.12 20.16
C ASN A 257 12.21 22.33 20.83
N SER A 258 11.17 21.66 20.34
CA SER A 258 9.84 21.66 20.97
C SER A 258 9.88 21.09 22.37
N TRP A 259 10.61 19.97 22.58
CA TRP A 259 10.80 19.41 23.92
C TRP A 259 11.54 20.33 24.86
N LYS A 260 12.67 20.92 24.43
CA LYS A 260 13.41 21.90 25.23
C LYS A 260 12.54 23.07 25.66
N LYS A 261 11.73 23.58 24.73
CA LYS A 261 10.83 24.70 25.00
C LYS A 261 9.73 24.32 25.99
N LEU A 262 9.12 23.14 25.83
CA LEU A 262 8.10 22.63 26.76
C LEU A 262 8.68 22.45 28.18
N MET A 263 9.85 21.82 28.30
CA MET A 263 10.51 21.57 29.59
C MET A 263 11.04 22.84 30.27
N ALA A 264 11.16 23.94 29.54
CA ALA A 264 11.56 25.24 30.08
C ALA A 264 10.38 26.08 30.60
N THR A 265 9.14 25.68 30.32
CA THR A 265 7.92 26.44 30.67
C THR A 265 6.90 25.58 31.41
N LEU A 266 7.33 24.61 32.21
CA LEU A 266 6.44 23.69 32.95
C LEU A 266 5.56 24.40 33.99
N GLN A 267 5.97 25.56 34.49
CA GLN A 267 5.16 26.40 35.37
C GLN A 267 3.88 26.96 34.71
N ASP A 268 3.79 26.89 33.38
CA ASP A 268 2.61 27.24 32.58
C ASP A 268 2.38 26.12 31.55
N HIS A 269 2.02 24.95 32.05
CA HIS A 269 1.76 23.75 31.26
C HIS A 269 0.28 23.66 30.88
N PHE A 270 -0.12 24.45 29.88
CA PHE A 270 -1.48 24.49 29.34
C PHE A 270 -2.56 24.91 30.35
N GLY A 271 -2.21 25.79 31.29
CA GLY A 271 -3.11 26.31 32.31
C GLY A 271 -2.93 25.67 33.69
N ASP A 272 -2.05 24.66 33.81
CA ASP A 272 -1.65 24.04 35.08
C ASP A 272 -0.15 24.24 35.34
N ASP A 273 0.28 24.05 36.59
CA ASP A 273 1.70 24.04 36.98
C ASP A 273 2.17 22.58 37.05
N ALA A 274 3.08 22.21 36.15
CA ALA A 274 3.72 20.91 36.08
C ALA A 274 5.23 21.02 36.39
N SER A 275 5.64 22.03 37.15
CA SER A 275 7.03 22.23 37.54
C SER A 275 7.58 21.03 38.30
N LEU A 276 8.82 20.66 37.97
CA LEU A 276 9.53 19.54 38.57
C LEU A 276 10.76 20.03 39.32
N GLU A 277 11.21 19.23 40.28
CA GLU A 277 12.52 19.42 40.89
C GLU A 277 13.62 19.43 39.82
N LYS A 278 14.66 20.21 40.07
CA LYS A 278 15.66 20.55 39.05
C LYS A 278 16.32 19.30 38.46
N GLU A 279 16.67 18.34 39.31
CA GLU A 279 17.31 17.08 38.94
C GLU A 279 16.39 16.21 38.07
N ASP A 280 15.11 16.10 38.45
CA ASP A 280 14.12 15.31 37.71
C ASP A 280 13.83 15.92 36.34
N ARG A 281 13.67 17.25 36.29
CA ARG A 281 13.51 18.00 35.04
C ARG A 281 14.66 17.75 34.08
N ILE A 282 15.91 17.77 34.57
CA ILE A 282 17.11 17.52 33.75
C ILE A 282 17.13 16.06 33.26
N SER A 283 16.78 15.10 34.11
CA SER A 283 16.74 13.67 33.74
C SER A 283 15.72 13.40 32.64
N ILE A 284 14.49 13.88 32.83
CA ILE A 284 13.39 13.72 31.86
C ILE A 284 13.71 14.46 30.56
N GLU A 285 14.21 15.70 30.63
CA GLU A 285 14.60 16.45 29.44
C GLU A 285 15.65 15.66 28.64
N LYS A 286 16.69 15.14 29.29
CA LYS A 286 17.71 14.32 28.61
C LYS A 286 17.10 13.10 27.92
N PHE A 287 16.18 12.40 28.57
CA PHE A 287 15.48 11.25 28.00
C PHE A 287 14.63 11.63 26.77
N LEU A 288 13.86 12.72 26.87
CA LEU A 288 13.03 13.23 25.78
C LEU A 288 13.87 13.63 24.56
N LEU A 289 14.99 14.32 24.76
CA LEU A 289 15.85 14.74 23.65
C LEU A 289 16.52 13.56 22.96
N ALA A 290 16.98 12.57 23.73
CA ALA A 290 17.60 11.35 23.19
C ALA A 290 16.62 10.55 22.32
N ASN A 291 15.33 10.57 22.64
CA ASN A 291 14.28 9.82 21.93
C ASN A 291 13.37 10.70 21.05
N SER A 292 13.74 11.96 20.84
CA SER A 292 12.93 12.93 20.08
C SER A 292 12.73 12.55 18.62
N ALA A 293 11.82 13.24 17.92
CA ALA A 293 11.43 12.92 16.54
C ALA A 293 12.63 12.74 15.58
N GLY A 294 13.69 13.55 15.73
CA GLY A 294 14.89 13.47 14.90
C GLY A 294 15.72 12.20 15.05
N ASN A 295 15.48 11.40 16.09
CA ASN A 295 16.18 10.15 16.40
C ASN A 295 15.30 8.91 16.16
N SER A 296 14.16 9.06 15.51
CA SER A 296 13.21 7.98 15.22
C SER A 296 13.05 7.82 13.71
N THR A 297 12.84 6.58 13.26
CA THR A 297 12.53 6.24 11.87
C THR A 297 11.05 5.96 11.63
N LYS A 298 10.19 6.27 12.62
CA LYS A 298 8.73 6.17 12.48
C LYS A 298 8.21 7.27 11.56
N GLU A 299 7.24 6.92 10.71
CA GLU A 299 6.57 7.83 9.77
C GLU A 299 6.13 9.15 10.43
N ALA A 300 5.43 9.08 11.57
CA ALA A 300 5.00 10.28 12.29
C ALA A 300 6.15 11.18 12.76
N ALA A 301 7.30 10.61 13.15
CA ALA A 301 8.45 11.39 13.58
C ALA A 301 9.05 12.20 12.42
N PHE A 302 9.12 11.58 11.24
CA PHE A 302 9.52 12.26 10.01
C PHE A 302 8.57 13.40 9.69
N TYR A 303 7.26 13.12 9.51
CA TYR A 303 6.33 14.14 9.05
C TYR A 303 6.07 15.24 10.07
N ILE A 304 6.14 14.96 11.39
CA ILE A 304 6.10 16.03 12.40
C ILE A 304 7.29 16.97 12.20
N THR A 305 8.49 16.43 12.03
CA THR A 305 9.71 17.22 11.81
C THR A 305 9.63 18.03 10.51
N GLU A 306 9.25 17.39 9.40
CA GLU A 306 9.08 18.05 8.10
C GLU A 306 8.02 19.15 8.16
N SER A 307 6.87 18.88 8.79
CA SER A 307 5.77 19.84 8.87
C SER A 307 6.09 21.12 9.66
N LEU A 308 7.13 21.07 10.49
CA LEU A 308 7.62 22.17 11.33
C LEU A 308 8.84 22.91 10.74
N LYS A 309 9.42 22.46 9.62
CA LYS A 309 10.54 23.15 8.97
C LYS A 309 10.17 24.60 8.63
N GLY A 310 11.05 25.53 9.02
CA GLY A 310 10.86 26.97 8.80
C GLY A 310 9.73 27.61 9.61
N LYS A 311 9.14 26.89 10.58
CA LYS A 311 8.08 27.40 11.47
C LYS A 311 8.61 27.59 12.89
N LYS A 312 7.84 28.31 13.72
CA LYS A 312 8.13 28.43 15.15
C LYS A 312 7.93 27.07 15.85
N ASP A 313 8.74 26.81 16.87
CA ASP A 313 8.59 25.60 17.69
C ASP A 313 7.20 25.55 18.34
N ILE A 314 6.48 24.47 18.05
CA ILE A 314 5.17 24.15 18.61
C ILE A 314 5.36 23.10 19.70
N ILE A 315 4.85 23.37 20.90
CA ILE A 315 4.95 22.47 22.06
C ILE A 315 3.74 21.54 22.22
N ALA A 316 2.61 21.85 21.60
CA ALA A 316 1.43 20.98 21.61
C ALA A 316 1.39 20.09 20.36
N ILE A 317 1.46 18.77 20.55
CA ILE A 317 1.40 17.77 19.46
C ILE A 317 0.17 18.00 18.57
N THR A 318 -1.00 18.25 19.19
CA THR A 318 -2.29 18.49 18.52
C THR A 318 -2.37 19.78 17.71
N LYS A 319 -1.37 20.66 17.84
CA LYS A 319 -1.25 21.91 17.08
C LYS A 319 -0.21 21.81 15.96
N THR A 320 0.52 20.70 15.86
CA THR A 320 1.44 20.48 14.75
C THR A 320 0.68 20.37 13.43
N PRO A 321 1.21 20.90 12.31
CA PRO A 321 0.52 20.82 11.03
C PRO A 321 0.29 19.37 10.57
N TYR A 322 1.24 18.46 10.85
CA TYR A 322 1.06 17.03 10.57
C TYR A 322 -0.14 16.43 11.32
N TRP A 323 -0.24 16.64 12.64
CA TRP A 323 -1.36 16.12 13.42
C TRP A 323 -2.69 16.63 12.88
N ILE A 324 -2.78 17.94 12.59
CA ILE A 324 -3.98 18.56 12.02
C ILE A 324 -4.31 17.94 10.66
N GLY A 325 -3.30 17.69 9.82
CA GLY A 325 -3.45 17.06 8.51
C GLY A 325 -3.98 15.64 8.58
N LYS A 326 -3.37 14.77 9.39
CA LYS A 326 -3.78 13.36 9.54
C LYS A 326 -5.19 13.23 10.16
N HIS A 327 -5.60 14.14 11.03
CA HIS A 327 -6.92 14.11 11.68
C HIS A 327 -8.00 14.97 11.00
N LYS A 328 -7.71 15.58 9.83
CA LYS A 328 -8.62 16.57 9.20
C LYS A 328 -9.96 15.99 8.75
N ASN A 329 -10.00 14.70 8.42
CA ASN A 329 -11.17 14.00 7.90
C ASN A 329 -12.08 13.43 9.01
N LEU A 330 -11.66 13.54 10.27
CA LEU A 330 -12.48 13.13 11.41
C LEU A 330 -13.51 14.22 11.72
N ASP A 331 -14.72 13.78 12.06
CA ASP A 331 -15.74 14.68 12.59
C ASP A 331 -15.21 15.35 13.86
N ARG A 332 -15.41 16.67 13.96
CA ARG A 332 -14.95 17.46 15.10
C ARG A 332 -15.67 17.03 16.38
N ASP A 333 -16.89 16.54 16.27
CA ASP A 333 -17.72 16.16 17.41
C ASP A 333 -17.21 14.89 18.10
N ILE A 334 -16.44 14.06 17.39
CA ILE A 334 -15.77 12.89 17.96
C ILE A 334 -14.87 13.29 19.13
N PHE A 335 -14.16 14.42 19.04
CA PHE A 335 -13.22 14.86 20.09
C PHE A 335 -13.89 15.40 21.35
N ILE A 336 -15.18 15.73 21.30
CA ILE A 336 -15.97 16.17 22.47
C ILE A 336 -16.90 15.07 22.99
N SER A 337 -16.91 13.89 22.35
CA SER A 337 -17.67 12.74 22.81
C SER A 337 -17.26 12.30 24.21
N SER A 338 -18.16 11.64 24.94
CA SER A 338 -17.91 11.15 26.29
C SER A 338 -16.76 10.13 26.37
N SER A 339 -16.52 9.39 25.29
CA SER A 339 -15.47 8.37 25.19
C SER A 339 -14.07 8.97 24.94
N ILE A 340 -13.96 10.07 24.18
CA ILE A 340 -12.65 10.68 23.82
C ILE A 340 -12.36 11.92 24.67
N LYS A 341 -13.35 12.76 24.95
CA LYS A 341 -13.33 13.98 25.77
C LYS A 341 -12.45 15.13 25.26
N SER A 342 -11.29 14.85 24.67
CA SER A 342 -10.42 15.88 24.10
C SER A 342 -9.45 15.32 23.05
N LYS A 343 -8.87 16.22 22.24
CA LYS A 343 -7.79 15.90 21.30
C LYS A 343 -6.50 15.40 21.97
N ALA A 344 -6.33 15.66 23.27
CA ALA A 344 -5.17 15.21 24.03
C ALA A 344 -5.28 13.73 24.45
N ASN A 345 -6.47 13.14 24.44
CA ASN A 345 -6.67 11.74 24.80
C ASN A 345 -6.37 10.81 23.61
N CYS A 346 -5.13 10.85 23.12
CA CYS A 346 -4.71 10.04 21.98
C CYS A 346 -4.92 8.53 22.23
N LYS A 347 -4.78 8.07 23.49
CA LYS A 347 -4.99 6.67 23.91
C LYS A 347 -6.39 6.15 23.62
N ALA A 348 -7.40 7.01 23.57
CA ALA A 348 -8.77 6.61 23.27
C ALA A 348 -8.89 5.94 21.88
N CYS A 349 -8.09 6.40 20.92
CA CYS A 349 -8.07 5.84 19.56
C CYS A 349 -6.81 5.02 19.25
N HIS A 350 -5.66 5.42 19.81
CA HIS A 350 -4.35 4.76 19.66
C HIS A 350 -4.01 3.99 20.93
N LYS A 351 -4.52 2.76 21.07
CA LYS A 351 -4.45 2.00 22.32
C LYS A 351 -3.02 1.76 22.83
N ASP A 352 -2.07 1.64 21.91
CA ASP A 352 -0.67 1.29 22.19
C ASP A 352 0.24 2.54 22.20
N ILE A 353 -0.32 3.75 22.20
CA ILE A 353 0.47 5.00 22.15
C ILE A 353 1.42 5.12 23.32
N GLU A 354 1.01 4.72 24.52
CA GLU A 354 1.86 4.77 25.71
C GLU A 354 2.98 3.73 25.68
N GLN A 355 2.98 2.83 24.69
CA GLN A 355 4.07 1.89 24.40
C GLN A 355 4.91 2.34 23.20
N GLY A 356 4.73 3.57 22.72
CA GLY A 356 5.47 4.08 21.56
C GLY A 356 4.93 3.61 20.21
N LEU A 357 3.72 3.05 20.15
CA LEU A 357 3.13 2.55 18.92
C LEU A 357 1.88 3.35 18.54
N ILE A 358 1.83 3.81 17.29
CA ILE A 358 0.69 4.54 16.72
C ILE A 358 0.32 3.96 15.35
N GLU A 359 0.51 2.65 15.21
CA GLU A 359 0.32 1.91 13.97
C GLU A 359 -1.11 2.05 13.45
N ASP A 360 -1.23 2.42 12.18
CA ASP A 360 -2.50 2.67 11.50
C ASP A 360 -3.47 1.48 11.57
N SER A 361 -2.94 0.27 11.39
CA SER A 361 -3.70 -0.98 11.51
C SER A 361 -4.28 -1.25 12.91
N SER A 362 -3.80 -0.56 13.94
CA SER A 362 -4.21 -0.75 15.35
C SER A 362 -5.16 0.34 15.86
N ILE A 363 -5.41 1.38 15.05
CA ILE A 363 -6.30 2.50 15.41
C ILE A 363 -7.74 2.00 15.50
N LYS A 364 -8.41 2.32 16.62
CA LYS A 364 -9.83 2.01 16.82
C LYS A 364 -10.53 3.24 17.38
N ILE A 365 -11.34 3.89 16.55
CA ILE A 365 -12.17 5.02 17.00
C ILE A 365 -13.34 4.43 17.81
N PRO A 366 -13.47 4.75 19.11
CA PRO A 366 -14.61 4.30 19.91
C PRO A 366 -15.92 4.79 19.26
N ASN A 367 -16.96 3.97 19.29
CA ASN A 367 -18.28 4.41 18.87
C ASN A 367 -18.63 5.70 19.62
N SER A 368 -18.89 6.77 18.88
CA SER A 368 -19.51 7.98 19.41
C SER A 368 -20.93 7.61 19.80
N GLY A 369 -21.10 7.05 21.00
CA GLY A 369 -22.41 6.90 21.61
C GLY A 369 -23.00 8.29 21.77
N VAL A 370 -23.85 8.67 20.81
CA VAL A 370 -24.84 9.74 20.98
C VAL A 370 -26.03 9.13 21.69
#